data_AF-A0A6H2A2W5-F1
#
_entry.id   AF-A0A6H2A2W5-F1
#
_cell.length_a   1.000
_cell.length_b   1.000
_cell.length_c   1.000
_cell.angle_alpha   90.00
_cell.angle_beta   90.00
_cell.angle_gamma   90.00
#
_symmetry.space_group_name_H-M   'P 1'
#
loop_
_entity.id
_entity.type
_entity.pdbx_description
1 polymer ?
#
loop_
_entity_poly.entity_id
_entity_poly.type
_entity_poly.pdbx_seq_one_letter_code
_entity_poly.pdbx_strand_id
1 'polypeptide(L)'
;MKFKVVSDKNRRVEINWDRVNLYTSRYKPFSPFDIEIVRRKKTISDPMRKYYFGLVIKEFMKHLGYEPHEEELFHRQLKVVYFQIKPDAKGIYRNVPSVFSNESEIDVSLKKQFVDWVIRRAAKEGLYINDPSDTIID
;
A
#
# COMPACT_ATOMS: atom_id res chain seq x y z
N MET A 1 11.18 -10.36 11.68
CA MET A 1 11.00 -10.68 10.25
C MET A 1 9.68 -11.42 10.06
N LYS A 2 8.88 -11.15 9.02
CA LYS A 2 7.57 -11.81 8.81
C LYS A 2 7.59 -12.64 7.51
N PHE A 3 7.64 -13.96 7.63
CA PHE A 3 7.51 -14.88 6.50
C PHE A 3 6.03 -15.19 6.26
N LYS A 4 5.58 -15.11 5.00
CA LYS A 4 4.18 -15.39 4.62
C LYS A 4 4.13 -16.77 3.98
N VAL A 5 3.32 -17.66 4.55
CA VAL A 5 3.11 -19.02 4.07
C VAL A 5 1.61 -19.33 4.08
N VAL A 6 1.17 -20.20 3.17
CA VAL A 6 -0.22 -20.65 3.03
C VAL A 6 -0.24 -22.15 3.27
N SER A 7 -1.23 -22.65 4.00
CA SER A 7 -1.39 -24.09 4.18
C SER A 7 -1.83 -24.75 2.86
N ASP A 8 -1.24 -25.88 2.53
CA ASP A 8 -1.60 -26.68 1.37
C ASP A 8 -2.98 -27.38 1.53
N LYS A 9 -3.39 -28.15 0.52
CA LYS A 9 -4.64 -28.93 0.55
C LYS A 9 -4.67 -29.99 1.68
N ASN A 10 -3.52 -30.35 2.24
CA ASN A 10 -3.35 -31.31 3.32
C ASN A 10 -3.17 -30.64 4.70
N ARG A 11 -3.39 -29.32 4.80
CA ARG A 11 -3.20 -28.51 6.02
C ARG A 11 -1.76 -28.49 6.53
N ARG A 12 -0.78 -28.68 5.65
CA ARG A 12 0.64 -28.55 5.94
C ARG A 12 1.15 -27.18 5.51
N VAL A 13 2.11 -26.66 6.25
CA VAL A 13 2.78 -25.40 5.93
C VAL A 13 4.12 -25.74 5.28
N GLU A 14 4.27 -25.41 4.01
CA GLU A 14 5.57 -25.50 3.33
C GLU A 14 6.31 -24.17 3.49
N ILE A 15 7.48 -24.23 4.14
CA ILE A 15 8.35 -23.07 4.35
C ILE A 15 9.51 -23.19 3.37
N ASN A 16 9.75 -22.13 2.58
CA ASN A 16 10.96 -22.02 1.78
C ASN A 16 12.14 -21.68 2.71
N TRP A 17 12.87 -22.71 3.13
CA TRP A 17 14.00 -22.58 4.05
C TRP A 17 15.17 -21.80 3.47
N ASP A 18 15.41 -21.86 2.17
CA ASP A 18 16.49 -21.09 1.52
C ASP A 18 16.28 -19.59 1.69
N ARG A 19 15.03 -19.13 1.54
CA ARG A 19 14.66 -17.73 1.77
C ARG A 19 14.81 -17.35 3.25
N VAL A 20 14.46 -18.24 4.17
CA VAL A 20 14.66 -17.99 5.62
C VAL A 20 16.16 -17.87 5.92
N ASN A 21 16.96 -18.81 5.41
CA ASN A 21 18.40 -18.89 5.59
C ASN A 21 19.14 -17.66 5.04
N LEU A 22 18.69 -17.13 3.90
CA LEU A 22 19.24 -15.90 3.34
C LEU A 22 19.20 -14.74 4.34
N TYR A 23 18.12 -14.60 5.11
CA TYR A 23 18.00 -13.50 6.07
C TYR A 23 18.59 -13.82 7.44
N THR A 24 18.56 -15.07 7.89
CA THR A 24 19.22 -15.48 9.14
C THR A 24 20.74 -15.44 9.04
N SER A 25 21.31 -15.58 7.83
CA SER A 25 22.76 -15.47 7.57
C SER A 25 23.42 -14.16 8.04
N ARG A 26 22.62 -13.11 8.29
CA ARG A 26 23.09 -11.80 8.76
C ARG A 26 23.40 -11.77 10.26
N TYR A 27 23.03 -12.81 11.00
CA TYR A 27 23.21 -12.92 12.44
C TYR A 27 24.37 -13.85 12.77
N LYS A 28 24.89 -13.78 14.00
CA LYS A 28 25.99 -14.65 14.43
C LYS A 28 25.54 -16.12 14.42
N PRO A 29 26.44 -17.08 14.11
CA PRO A 29 26.14 -18.49 14.28
C PRO A 29 25.57 -18.78 15.68
N PHE A 30 24.61 -19.71 15.76
CA PHE A 30 23.91 -20.09 17.01
C PHE A 30 23.07 -18.99 17.66
N SER A 31 22.72 -17.92 16.94
CA SER A 31 21.74 -16.94 17.45
C SER A 31 20.37 -17.62 17.63
N PRO A 32 19.76 -17.56 18.83
CA PRO A 32 18.43 -18.09 19.04
C PRO A 32 17.38 -17.22 18.33
N PHE A 33 16.37 -17.86 17.75
CA PHE A 33 15.23 -17.19 17.12
C PHE A 33 13.92 -17.74 17.68
N ASP A 34 13.05 -16.85 18.14
CA ASP A 34 11.67 -17.21 18.46
C ASP A 34 10.84 -17.24 17.17
N ILE A 35 10.16 -18.36 16.92
CA ILE A 35 9.28 -18.55 15.76
C ILE A 35 7.83 -18.50 16.25
N GLU A 36 7.09 -17.47 15.82
CA GLU A 36 5.67 -17.31 16.14
C GLU A 36 4.79 -17.69 14.94
N ILE A 37 3.82 -18.58 15.16
CA ILE A 37 2.80 -18.92 14.16
C ILE A 37 1.55 -18.07 14.42
N VAL A 38 1.38 -17.02 13.60
CA VAL A 38 0.22 -16.14 13.70
C VAL A 38 -0.80 -16.50 12.63
N ARG A 39 -2.00 -16.95 13.04
CA ARG A 39 -3.12 -17.13 12.11
C ARG A 39 -3.52 -15.77 11.56
N ARG A 40 -3.45 -15.61 10.23
CA ARG A 40 -3.97 -14.41 9.56
C ARG A 40 -5.47 -14.29 9.82
N LYS A 41 -5.86 -13.36 10.68
CA LYS A 41 -7.23 -12.84 10.69
C LYS A 41 -7.41 -12.04 9.40
N LYS A 42 -8.51 -12.29 8.67
CA LYS A 42 -8.91 -11.46 7.54
C LYS A 42 -9.23 -10.09 8.12
N THR A 43 -8.26 -9.19 8.16
CA THR A 43 -8.51 -7.79 8.47
C THR A 43 -9.46 -7.28 7.41
N ILE A 44 -10.64 -6.83 7.83
CA ILE A 44 -11.56 -6.10 6.95
C ILE A 44 -10.73 -4.94 6.40
N SER A 45 -10.49 -4.94 5.09
CA SER A 45 -9.76 -3.85 4.47
C SER A 45 -10.56 -2.58 4.70
N ASP A 46 -9.87 -1.53 5.14
CA ASP A 46 -10.44 -0.20 5.24
C ASP A 46 -11.18 0.14 3.91
N PRO A 47 -12.47 0.52 3.96
CA PRO A 47 -13.27 0.77 2.77
C PRO A 47 -12.68 1.86 1.87
N MET A 48 -12.11 2.92 2.46
CA MET A 48 -11.47 4.01 1.73
C MET A 48 -10.18 3.55 1.05
N ARG A 49 -9.38 2.69 1.71
CA ARG A 49 -8.24 2.02 1.05
C ARG A 49 -8.70 1.19 -0.15
N LYS A 50 -9.78 0.43 0.00
CA LYS A 50 -10.32 -0.40 -1.09
C LYS A 50 -10.83 0.46 -2.24
N TYR A 51 -11.51 1.56 -1.95
CA TYR A 51 -11.95 2.54 -2.94
C TYR A 51 -10.76 3.19 -3.67
N TYR A 52 -9.77 3.67 -2.91
CA TYR A 52 -8.60 4.35 -3.47
C TYR A 52 -7.78 3.47 -4.41
N PHE A 53 -7.36 2.27 -3.96
CA PHE A 53 -6.56 1.35 -4.79
C PHE A 53 -7.41 0.54 -5.78
N GLY A 54 -8.70 0.37 -5.51
CA GLY A 54 -9.60 -0.41 -6.35
C GLY A 54 -10.13 0.36 -7.55
N LEU A 55 -10.32 1.68 -7.42
CA LEU A 55 -10.92 2.53 -8.44
C LEU A 55 -10.07 3.76 -8.72
N VAL A 56 -9.88 4.65 -7.73
CA VAL A 56 -9.33 5.99 -7.93
C VAL A 56 -7.96 5.97 -8.61
N ILE A 57 -7.00 5.25 -8.02
CA ILE A 57 -5.63 5.24 -8.54
C ILE A 57 -5.55 4.53 -9.89
N LYS A 58 -6.32 3.47 -10.08
CA LYS A 58 -6.29 2.65 -11.29
C LYS A 58 -6.82 3.40 -12.50
N GLU A 59 -7.99 4.02 -12.34
CA GLU A 59 -8.57 4.84 -13.41
C GLU A 59 -7.66 6.02 -13.71
N PHE A 60 -7.09 6.66 -12.69
CA PHE A 60 -6.20 7.80 -12.90
C PHE A 60 -4.89 7.43 -13.62
N MET A 61 -4.26 6.33 -13.20
CA MET A 61 -3.06 5.82 -13.87
C MET A 61 -3.34 5.44 -15.32
N LYS A 62 -4.42 4.70 -15.56
CA LYS A 62 -4.84 4.27 -16.90
C LYS A 62 -5.07 5.47 -17.82
N HIS A 63 -5.75 6.50 -17.33
CA HIS A 63 -5.99 7.75 -18.08
C HIS A 63 -4.70 8.45 -18.48
N LEU A 64 -3.69 8.45 -17.60
CA LEU A 64 -2.38 9.03 -17.87
C LEU A 64 -1.42 8.09 -18.63
N GLY A 65 -1.84 6.87 -18.95
CA GLY A 65 -1.03 5.90 -19.69
C GLY A 65 0.05 5.19 -18.87
N TYR A 66 -0.07 5.16 -17.54
CA TYR A 66 0.84 4.39 -16.67
C TYR A 66 0.47 2.90 -16.65
N GLU A 67 1.50 2.06 -16.50
CA GLU A 67 1.35 0.62 -16.41
C GLU A 67 0.98 0.16 -14.99
N PRO A 68 0.27 -0.97 -14.82
CA PRO A 68 -0.17 -1.44 -13.50
C PRO A 68 0.97 -1.67 -12.49
N HIS A 69 2.16 -2.02 -12.95
CA HIS A 69 3.31 -2.26 -12.09
C HIS A 69 3.92 -0.96 -11.53
N GLU A 70 3.54 0.20 -12.07
CA GLU A 70 3.98 1.51 -11.60
C GLU A 70 3.11 2.05 -10.45
N GLU A 71 2.09 1.32 -10.00
CA GLU A 71 1.10 1.78 -9.01
C GLU A 71 1.76 2.30 -7.73
N GLU A 72 2.77 1.59 -7.23
CA GLU A 72 3.48 1.98 -6.01
C GLU A 72 4.28 3.28 -6.21
N LEU A 73 4.92 3.43 -7.37
CA LEU A 73 5.69 4.63 -7.72
C LEU A 73 4.76 5.83 -7.90
N PHE A 74 3.67 5.65 -8.64
CA PHE A 74 2.66 6.68 -8.88
C PHE A 74 2.01 7.13 -7.57
N HIS A 75 1.59 6.19 -6.73
CA HIS A 75 1.07 6.47 -5.40
C HIS A 75 2.09 7.24 -4.54
N ARG A 76 3.37 6.83 -4.56
CA ARG A 76 4.44 7.52 -3.83
C ARG A 76 4.60 8.96 -4.30
N GLN A 77 4.55 9.20 -5.61
CA GLN A 77 4.70 10.54 -6.17
C GLN A 77 3.51 11.44 -5.81
N LEU A 78 2.28 10.94 -5.86
CA LEU A 78 1.10 11.68 -5.40
C LEU A 78 1.24 12.14 -3.94
N LYS A 79 1.75 11.27 -3.07
CA LYS A 79 2.01 11.63 -1.66
C LYS A 79 3.09 12.69 -1.53
N VAL A 80 4.19 12.58 -2.25
CA VAL A 80 5.27 13.59 -2.24
C VAL A 80 4.70 14.97 -2.59
N VAL A 81 3.86 15.05 -3.61
CA VAL A 81 3.24 16.30 -4.04
C VAL A 81 2.23 16.80 -3.01
N TYR A 82 1.33 15.95 -2.51
CA TYR A 82 0.29 16.35 -1.56
C TYR A 82 0.88 16.82 -0.22
N PHE A 83 1.80 16.05 0.36
CA PHE A 83 2.45 16.37 1.64
C PHE A 83 3.64 17.33 1.49
N GLN A 84 3.89 17.84 0.27
CA GLN A 84 4.97 18.80 -0.03
C GLN A 84 6.34 18.36 0.50
N ILE A 85 6.66 17.09 0.31
CA ILE A 85 7.87 16.47 0.86
C ILE A 85 9.06 16.95 0.06
N LYS A 86 10.03 17.53 0.76
CA LYS A 86 11.29 17.96 0.13
C LYS A 86 12.28 16.80 0.06
N PRO A 87 13.03 16.68 -1.04
CA PRO A 87 14.10 15.70 -1.11
C PRO A 87 15.23 16.06 -0.13
N ASP A 88 16.00 15.07 0.29
CA ASP A 88 17.25 15.30 1.02
C ASP A 88 18.33 15.92 0.10
N ALA A 89 19.51 16.22 0.66
CA ALA A 89 20.64 16.77 -0.09
C ALA A 89 21.12 15.88 -1.26
N LYS A 90 20.70 14.61 -1.33
CA LYS A 90 21.01 13.66 -2.41
C LYS A 90 19.85 13.49 -3.40
N GLY A 91 18.78 14.28 -3.29
CA GLY A 91 17.61 14.17 -4.16
C GLY A 91 16.60 13.08 -3.75
N ILE A 92 16.78 12.44 -2.58
CA ILE A 92 15.95 11.31 -2.16
C ILE A 92 14.81 11.79 -1.27
N TYR A 93 13.57 11.49 -1.68
CA TYR A 93 12.38 11.69 -0.86
C TYR A 93 12.31 10.66 0.27
N ARG A 94 12.74 11.05 1.47
CA ARG A 94 12.63 10.25 2.69
C ARG A 94 11.36 10.63 3.46
N ASN A 95 10.95 9.77 4.40
CA ASN A 95 9.81 10.01 5.30
C ASN A 95 8.48 10.26 4.58
N VAL A 96 8.28 9.63 3.41
CA VAL A 96 6.99 9.69 2.71
C VAL A 96 5.92 8.98 3.56
N PRO A 97 4.86 9.68 3.99
CA PRO A 97 3.85 9.09 4.85
C PRO A 97 3.23 7.86 4.20
N SER A 98 2.88 6.88 5.03
CA SER A 98 2.16 5.72 4.57
C SER A 98 0.67 5.93 4.85
N VAL A 99 -0.07 6.41 3.85
CA VAL A 99 -1.50 6.79 4.00
C VAL A 99 -2.40 5.59 4.29
N PHE A 100 -2.09 4.42 3.74
CA PHE A 100 -2.98 3.25 3.81
C PHE A 100 -2.30 1.98 4.34
N SER A 101 -1.13 2.09 4.97
CA SER A 101 -0.57 0.93 5.70
C SER A 101 -1.40 0.59 6.92
N ASN A 102 -1.33 -0.67 7.34
CA ASN A 102 -1.97 -1.14 8.57
C ASN A 102 -1.41 -0.43 9.82
N GLU A 103 -0.15 0.04 9.74
CA GLU A 103 0.56 0.79 10.79
C GLU A 103 0.49 2.32 10.54
N SER A 104 -0.42 2.78 9.68
CA SER A 104 -0.57 4.22 9.39
C SER A 104 -1.17 4.95 10.59
N GLU A 105 -0.41 5.88 11.17
CA GLU A 105 -0.87 6.80 12.23
C GLU A 105 -1.62 8.03 11.68
N ILE A 106 -1.82 8.11 10.36
CA ILE A 106 -2.54 9.24 9.75
C ILE A 106 -4.02 9.17 10.13
N ASP A 107 -4.58 10.30 10.54
CA ASP A 107 -6.00 10.45 10.84
C ASP A 107 -6.87 10.15 9.61
N VAL A 108 -8.04 9.55 9.82
CA VAL A 108 -9.03 9.24 8.76
C VAL A 108 -9.42 10.49 7.97
N SER A 109 -9.57 11.63 8.62
CA SER A 109 -9.87 12.92 7.99
C SER A 109 -8.79 13.33 7.00
N LEU A 110 -7.51 13.20 7.37
CA LEU A 110 -6.40 13.53 6.47
C LEU A 110 -6.28 12.52 5.32
N LYS A 111 -6.60 11.25 5.55
CA LYS A 111 -6.69 10.25 4.46
C LYS A 111 -7.79 10.61 3.46
N LYS A 112 -8.97 11.04 3.94
CA LYS A 112 -10.06 11.50 3.08
C LYS A 112 -9.65 12.72 2.26
N GLN A 113 -9.04 13.73 2.90
CA GLN A 113 -8.53 14.91 2.20
C GLN A 113 -7.51 14.55 1.11
N PHE A 114 -6.64 13.56 1.35
CA PHE A 114 -5.72 13.06 0.34
C PHE A 114 -6.46 12.42 -0.83
N VAL A 115 -7.45 11.55 -0.58
CA VAL A 115 -8.26 10.92 -1.65
C VAL A 115 -9.00 11.97 -2.47
N ASP A 116 -9.68 12.90 -1.81
CA ASP A 116 -10.41 14.00 -2.47
C ASP A 116 -9.48 14.86 -3.32
N TRP A 117 -8.26 15.12 -2.85
CA TRP A 117 -7.25 15.84 -3.61
C TRP A 117 -6.82 15.07 -4.86
N VAL A 118 -6.64 13.75 -4.78
CA VAL A 118 -6.31 12.91 -5.95
C VAL A 118 -7.44 12.93 -6.97
N ILE A 119 -8.70 12.81 -6.54
CA ILE A 119 -9.88 12.87 -7.42
C ILE A 119 -9.94 14.23 -8.14
N ARG A 120 -9.77 15.33 -7.39
CA ARG A 120 -9.72 16.68 -7.99
C ARG A 120 -8.55 16.84 -8.96
N ARG A 121 -7.43 16.17 -8.72
CA ARG A 121 -6.28 16.17 -9.63
C ARG A 121 -6.60 15.39 -10.91
N ALA A 122 -7.23 14.23 -10.80
CA ALA A 122 -7.72 13.47 -11.95
C ALA A 122 -8.69 14.29 -12.81
N ALA A 123 -9.62 15.01 -12.16
CA ALA A 123 -10.56 15.88 -12.86
C ALA A 123 -9.86 17.02 -13.63
N LYS A 124 -8.77 17.57 -13.10
CA LYS A 124 -7.95 18.57 -13.81
C LYS A 124 -7.24 18.01 -15.03
N GLU A 125 -6.95 16.71 -15.04
CA GLU A 125 -6.40 15.99 -16.19
C GLU A 125 -7.51 15.51 -17.16
N GLY A 126 -8.78 15.84 -16.90
CA GLY A 126 -9.92 15.46 -17.75
C GLY A 126 -10.58 14.13 -17.40
N LEU A 127 -10.23 13.50 -16.27
CA LEU A 127 -10.85 12.26 -15.81
C LEU A 127 -11.81 12.53 -14.65
N TYR A 128 -13.10 12.27 -14.86
CA TYR A 128 -14.09 12.27 -13.78
C TYR A 128 -14.24 10.86 -13.20
N ILE A 129 -13.87 10.68 -11.93
CA ILE A 129 -13.99 9.41 -11.21
C ILE A 129 -15.23 9.50 -10.33
N ASN A 130 -16.28 8.77 -10.67
CA ASN A 130 -17.51 8.74 -9.89
C ASN A 130 -17.23 8.20 -8.48
N ASP A 131 -17.71 8.91 -7.46
CA ASP A 131 -17.75 8.35 -6.11
C ASP A 131 -18.85 7.26 -6.08
N PRO A 132 -18.58 6.04 -5.61
CA PRO A 132 -19.63 5.05 -5.40
C PRO A 132 -20.79 5.56 -4.52
N SER A 133 -20.60 6.58 -3.68
CA SER A 133 -21.70 7.22 -2.95
C SER A 133 -22.61 8.10 -3.80
N ASP A 134 -22.19 8.53 -4.99
CA ASP A 134 -23.01 9.35 -5.90
C ASP A 134 -24.04 8.52 -6.67
N THR A 135 -24.05 7.19 -6.48
CA THR A 135 -24.99 6.26 -7.12
C THR A 135 -26.31 6.07 -6.36
N ILE A 136 -26.73 7.04 -5.53
CA ILE A 136 -28.10 7.08 -5.00
C ILE A 136 -28.91 8.01 -5.90
N ILE A 137 -29.45 7.46 -6.98
CA ILE A 137 -30.53 8.08 -7.75
C ILE A 137 -31.57 6.98 -7.99
N ASP A 138 -32.70 7.17 -7.30
CA ASP A 138 -34.06 6.60 -7.44
C ASP A 138 -34.27 5.08 -7.43
#